data_AF-X1IC92-F1
#
_entry.id   AF-X1IC92-F1
#
_cell.length_a   1.000
_cell.length_b   1.000
_cell.length_c   1.000
_cell.angle_alpha   90.00
_cell.angle_beta   90.00
_cell.angle_gamma   90.00
#
_symmetry.space_group_name_H-M   'P 1'
#
loop_
_entity.id
_entity.type
_entity.pdbx_description
1 polymer ?
#
loop_
_entity_poly.entity_id
_entity_poly.type
_entity_poly.pdbx_seq_one_letter_code
_entity_poly.pdbx_strand_id
1 'polypeptide(L)'
;CIKNKGGGIVIIGATDTILENNICEENELSGIYLGSVYFKTCTRNRCVNNKMNGMSFGLCYGTISENYCANNNLSGMRIGGSSYSIFVNNTCIENANGIYIIESFHLQVANNTCENNDYGIYLVQGSWYDTLANNTIVNSNYDGIYAMRSREGLIIHNRIENSKGYGVYLEGRTNDSVIAYNSFINNNLDGISQGYDDGFGNTWYDKEAKRGNYWSDWANNGSYTIDGRAEAEDRYPLDENLERINIVSPYWAF
;
A
#
# COMPACT_ATOMS: atom_id res chain seq x y z
N CYS A 1 2.96 -1.21 26.27
CA CYS A 1 2.02 -0.15 26.69
C CYS A 1 0.58 -0.59 26.40
N ILE A 2 -0.17 -0.99 27.43
CA ILE A 2 -1.50 -1.60 27.26
C ILE A 2 -2.56 -0.76 27.99
N LYS A 3 -3.74 -0.57 27.38
CA LYS A 3 -4.92 0.10 27.99
C LYS A 3 -4.67 1.54 28.44
N ASN A 4 -3.85 2.28 27.71
CA ASN A 4 -3.59 3.68 28.02
C ASN A 4 -4.76 4.56 27.57
N LYS A 5 -5.05 5.63 28.34
CA LYS A 5 -6.02 6.67 27.97
C LYS A 5 -5.57 7.57 26.81
N GLY A 6 -4.29 7.48 26.44
CA GLY A 6 -3.70 8.15 25.28
C GLY A 6 -3.11 7.14 24.29
N GLY A 7 -2.01 7.52 23.62
CA GLY A 7 -1.23 6.57 22.82
C GLY A 7 -0.39 5.64 23.68
N GLY A 8 0.06 4.51 23.12
CA GLY A 8 0.92 3.57 23.84
C GLY A 8 2.36 4.09 23.99
N ILE A 9 3.04 4.34 22.87
CA ILE A 9 4.35 5.00 22.82
C ILE A 9 4.21 6.27 21.98
N VAL A 10 4.79 7.37 22.46
CA VAL A 10 4.78 8.66 21.78
C VAL A 10 6.21 9.20 21.73
N ILE A 11 6.75 9.39 20.52
CA ILE A 11 8.08 9.97 20.31
C ILE A 11 7.97 11.13 19.33
N ILE A 12 8.52 12.29 19.71
CA ILE A 12 8.51 13.50 18.89
C ILE A 12 9.92 14.09 18.87
N GLY A 13 10.46 14.34 17.66
CA GLY A 13 11.73 15.03 17.47
C GLY A 13 12.93 14.23 17.97
N ALA A 14 13.16 13.03 17.40
CA ALA A 14 14.24 12.15 17.81
C ALA A 14 15.04 11.62 16.62
N THR A 15 16.33 11.37 16.83
CA THR A 15 17.24 10.72 15.87
C THR A 15 17.77 9.41 16.42
N ASP A 16 18.33 8.57 15.56
CA ASP A 16 18.90 7.27 15.90
C ASP A 16 17.98 6.39 16.77
N THR A 17 16.67 6.53 16.55
CA THR A 17 15.67 5.89 17.40
C THR A 17 15.63 4.40 17.10
N ILE A 18 15.65 3.60 18.17
CA ILE A 18 15.51 2.14 18.14
C ILE A 18 14.16 1.82 18.75
N LEU A 19 13.25 1.30 17.93
CA LEU A 19 11.93 0.87 18.36
C LEU A 19 11.75 -0.60 17.97
N GLU A 20 12.09 -1.49 18.90
CA GLU A 20 12.13 -2.93 18.63
C GLU A 20 11.31 -3.73 19.63
N ASN A 21 10.54 -4.71 19.13
CA ASN A 21 9.82 -5.69 19.96
C ASN A 21 8.85 -5.09 20.99
N ASN A 22 8.29 -3.90 20.72
CA ASN A 22 7.33 -3.27 21.62
C ASN A 22 5.92 -3.81 21.40
N ILE A 23 5.15 -3.93 22.50
CA ILE A 23 3.74 -4.35 22.47
C ILE A 23 2.87 -3.18 22.90
N CYS A 24 2.01 -2.68 22.01
CA CYS A 24 1.10 -1.56 22.23
C CYS A 24 -0.35 -1.95 21.93
N GLU A 25 -1.14 -2.24 22.96
CA GLU A 25 -2.47 -2.83 22.78
C GLU A 25 -3.59 -2.12 23.55
N GLU A 26 -4.80 -2.15 22.98
CA GLU A 26 -6.02 -1.65 23.64
C GLU A 26 -5.94 -0.18 24.09
N ASN A 27 -5.16 0.65 23.40
CA ASN A 27 -5.01 2.06 23.76
C ASN A 27 -6.15 2.90 23.15
N GLU A 28 -6.55 3.97 23.84
CA GLU A 28 -7.63 4.87 23.39
C GLU A 28 -7.23 5.77 22.21
N LEU A 29 -5.93 5.88 21.89
CA LEU A 29 -5.42 6.53 20.68
C LEU A 29 -4.65 5.52 19.80
N SER A 30 -3.51 5.92 19.24
CA SER A 30 -2.67 5.01 18.43
C SER A 30 -1.77 4.16 19.33
N GLY A 31 -1.45 2.94 18.90
CA GLY A 31 -0.50 2.08 19.63
C GLY A 31 0.87 2.76 19.75
N ILE A 32 1.40 3.22 18.62
CA ILE A 32 2.65 3.98 18.55
C ILE A 32 2.42 5.25 17.70
N TYR A 33 2.80 6.40 18.23
CA TYR A 33 2.77 7.69 17.53
C TYR A 33 4.17 8.29 17.43
N LEU A 34 4.57 8.65 16.21
CA LEU A 34 5.92 9.08 15.86
C LEU A 34 5.83 10.37 15.05
N GLY A 35 6.47 11.44 15.51
CA GLY A 35 6.52 12.74 14.83
C GLY A 35 7.95 13.23 14.66
N SER A 36 8.39 13.48 13.43
CA SER A 36 9.75 13.94 13.13
C SER A 36 10.83 13.03 13.71
N VAL A 37 10.75 11.74 13.40
CA VAL A 37 11.66 10.71 13.93
C VAL A 37 12.54 10.12 12.82
N TYR A 38 13.84 10.03 13.09
CA TYR A 38 14.80 9.31 12.25
C TYR A 38 15.15 7.98 12.93
N PHE A 39 14.78 6.88 12.30
CA PHE A 39 14.99 5.55 12.85
C PHE A 39 16.39 5.03 12.53
N LYS A 40 17.03 4.49 13.56
CA LYS A 40 18.07 3.48 13.36
C LYS A 40 17.40 2.14 13.05
N THR A 41 16.37 1.78 13.82
CA THR A 41 15.53 0.61 13.59
C THR A 41 14.11 0.84 14.10
N CYS A 42 13.11 0.33 13.37
CA CYS A 42 11.73 0.29 13.80
C CYS A 42 11.13 -1.06 13.39
N THR A 43 11.30 -2.08 14.23
CA THR A 43 11.03 -3.46 13.82
C THR A 43 10.37 -4.35 14.87
N ARG A 44 9.58 -5.32 14.42
CA ARG A 44 8.93 -6.34 15.27
C ARG A 44 8.03 -5.75 16.37
N ASN A 45 7.50 -4.55 16.17
CA ASN A 45 6.52 -3.98 17.08
C ASN A 45 5.13 -4.55 16.79
N ARG A 46 4.37 -4.81 17.85
CA ARG A 46 3.01 -5.33 17.81
C ARG A 46 2.04 -4.26 18.29
N CYS A 47 1.15 -3.78 17.42
CA CYS A 47 0.15 -2.76 17.73
C CYS A 47 -1.26 -3.25 17.44
N VAL A 48 -2.03 -3.63 18.48
CA VAL A 48 -3.29 -4.35 18.29
C VAL A 48 -4.44 -3.78 19.11
N ASN A 49 -5.67 -3.82 18.58
CA ASN A 49 -6.89 -3.38 19.29
C ASN A 49 -6.87 -1.90 19.73
N ASN A 50 -6.11 -1.03 19.05
CA ASN A 50 -6.08 0.40 19.39
C ASN A 50 -7.26 1.14 18.74
N LYS A 51 -7.80 2.14 19.45
CA LYS A 51 -8.99 2.89 18.98
C LYS A 51 -8.71 3.84 17.81
N MET A 52 -7.44 4.06 17.46
CA MET A 52 -7.03 4.78 16.24
C MET A 52 -6.17 3.88 15.35
N ASN A 53 -4.90 4.22 15.14
CA ASN A 53 -3.99 3.47 14.28
C ASN A 53 -3.14 2.49 15.11
N GLY A 54 -2.65 1.43 14.48
CA GLY A 54 -1.59 0.62 15.08
C GLY A 54 -0.34 1.47 15.28
N MET A 55 0.22 1.96 14.16
CA MET A 55 1.35 2.89 14.16
C MET A 55 1.03 4.13 13.31
N SER A 56 1.37 5.31 13.81
CA SER A 56 1.21 6.59 13.10
C SER A 56 2.54 7.30 12.96
N PHE A 57 2.94 7.56 11.73
CA PHE A 57 4.19 8.23 11.35
C PHE A 57 3.87 9.60 10.76
N GLY A 58 4.46 10.65 11.32
CA GLY A 58 4.44 12.00 10.78
C GLY A 58 5.86 12.47 10.54
N LEU A 59 6.22 12.85 9.31
CA LEU A 59 7.57 13.33 8.96
C LEU A 59 8.69 12.38 9.44
N CYS A 60 8.52 11.07 9.28
CA CYS A 60 9.48 10.08 9.76
C CYS A 60 10.38 9.57 8.63
N TYR A 61 11.59 9.13 9.00
CA TYR A 61 12.63 8.70 8.06
C TYR A 61 13.29 7.39 8.52
N GLY A 62 13.55 6.49 7.57
CA GLY A 62 14.32 5.25 7.80
C GLY A 62 13.62 4.00 7.28
N THR A 63 14.05 2.84 7.80
CA THR A 63 13.44 1.54 7.48
C THR A 63 12.55 1.07 8.63
N ILE A 64 11.29 0.79 8.30
CA ILE A 64 10.25 0.30 9.19
C ILE A 64 9.85 -1.09 8.70
N SER A 65 10.18 -2.13 9.49
CA SER A 65 10.07 -3.50 8.99
C SER A 65 9.55 -4.52 9.99
N GLU A 66 8.89 -5.57 9.49
CA GLU A 66 8.44 -6.70 10.33
C GLU A 66 7.50 -6.29 11.48
N ASN A 67 6.78 -5.16 11.36
CA ASN A 67 5.81 -4.75 12.37
C ASN A 67 4.45 -5.40 12.10
N TYR A 68 3.71 -5.69 13.17
CA TYR A 68 2.40 -6.33 13.13
C TYR A 68 1.34 -5.37 13.69
N CYS A 69 0.43 -4.90 12.85
CA CYS A 69 -0.65 -4.00 13.22
C CYS A 69 -2.01 -4.63 12.90
N ALA A 70 -2.81 -4.97 13.91
CA ALA A 70 -4.08 -5.65 13.67
C ALA A 70 -5.25 -5.15 14.51
N ASN A 71 -6.47 -5.26 13.98
CA ASN A 71 -7.70 -4.89 14.69
C ASN A 71 -7.68 -3.45 15.25
N ASN A 72 -7.05 -2.51 14.53
CA ASN A 72 -7.08 -1.09 14.91
C ASN A 72 -8.23 -0.41 14.15
N ASN A 73 -8.97 0.46 14.82
CA ASN A 73 -10.20 1.04 14.24
C ASN A 73 -9.97 1.87 12.98
N LEU A 74 -8.78 2.45 12.81
CA LEU A 74 -8.42 3.25 11.64
C LEU A 74 -7.42 2.48 10.78
N SER A 75 -6.12 2.84 10.84
CA SER A 75 -5.12 2.23 9.97
C SER A 75 -4.24 1.25 10.73
N GLY A 76 -3.78 0.17 10.09
CA GLY A 76 -2.66 -0.61 10.62
C GLY A 76 -1.44 0.31 10.75
N MET A 77 -1.05 0.92 9.64
CA MET A 77 0.00 1.94 9.59
C MET A 77 -0.50 3.19 8.86
N ARG A 78 -0.43 4.34 9.52
CA ARG A 78 -0.68 5.66 8.90
C ARG A 78 0.64 6.39 8.67
N ILE A 79 0.92 6.79 7.43
CA ILE A 79 2.16 7.43 7.00
C ILE A 79 1.80 8.82 6.45
N GLY A 80 2.20 9.88 7.15
CA GLY A 80 1.93 11.26 6.76
C GLY A 80 3.19 12.09 6.62
N GLY A 81 3.32 12.84 5.51
CA GLY A 81 4.42 13.77 5.31
C GLY A 81 5.81 13.12 5.31
N SER A 82 5.90 11.80 5.15
CA SER A 82 7.17 11.08 5.26
C SER A 82 7.79 10.97 3.87
N SER A 83 9.11 11.03 3.78
CA SER A 83 9.81 10.92 2.50
C SER A 83 10.98 9.95 2.58
N TYR A 84 11.38 9.37 1.44
CA TYR A 84 12.57 8.53 1.33
C TYR A 84 12.66 7.42 2.40
N SER A 85 11.51 6.86 2.75
CA SER A 85 11.37 5.86 3.81
C SER A 85 10.94 4.52 3.24
N ILE A 86 11.37 3.45 3.90
CA ILE A 86 11.13 2.08 3.47
C ILE A 86 10.20 1.41 4.48
N PHE A 87 9.02 0.99 4.03
CA PHE A 87 8.06 0.21 4.79
C PHE A 87 8.04 -1.20 4.20
N VAL A 88 8.72 -2.14 4.85
CA VAL A 88 8.98 -3.47 4.27
C VAL A 88 8.63 -4.63 5.18
N ASN A 89 8.01 -5.68 4.66
CA ASN A 89 7.65 -6.89 5.41
C ASN A 89 6.74 -6.63 6.63
N ASN A 90 5.95 -5.56 6.64
CA ASN A 90 4.96 -5.32 7.70
C ASN A 90 3.66 -6.08 7.41
N THR A 91 2.93 -6.38 8.46
CA THR A 91 1.65 -7.10 8.40
C THR A 91 0.55 -6.24 9.00
N CYS A 92 -0.46 -5.89 8.19
CA CYS A 92 -1.60 -5.07 8.58
C CYS A 92 -2.91 -5.83 8.34
N ILE A 93 -3.61 -6.22 9.41
CA ILE A 93 -4.77 -7.13 9.33
C ILE A 93 -6.00 -6.55 10.03
N GLU A 94 -7.18 -6.66 9.44
CA GLU A 94 -8.46 -6.30 10.10
C GLU A 94 -8.49 -4.83 10.57
N ASN A 95 -8.01 -3.89 9.76
CA ASN A 95 -8.10 -2.45 10.01
C ASN A 95 -8.99 -1.79 8.94
N ALA A 96 -9.47 -0.57 9.16
CA ALA A 96 -10.16 0.17 8.08
C ALA A 96 -9.21 0.43 6.90
N ASN A 97 -7.95 0.77 7.16
CA ASN A 97 -6.91 0.81 6.12
C ASN A 97 -5.74 -0.07 6.54
N GLY A 98 -5.26 -0.97 5.69
CA GLY A 98 -4.03 -1.71 5.99
C GLY A 98 -2.86 -0.74 6.16
N ILE A 99 -2.51 -0.06 5.06
CA ILE A 99 -1.53 1.03 5.04
C ILE A 99 -2.20 2.27 4.45
N TYR A 100 -2.20 3.37 5.20
CA TYR A 100 -2.73 4.67 4.76
C TYR A 100 -1.60 5.68 4.57
N ILE A 101 -1.43 6.19 3.35
CA ILE A 101 -0.37 7.10 2.93
C ILE A 101 -0.99 8.44 2.52
N ILE A 102 -0.47 9.53 3.09
CA ILE A 102 -0.95 10.89 2.85
C ILE A 102 0.23 11.86 2.74
N GLU A 103 0.20 12.72 1.72
CA GLU A 103 1.18 13.79 1.48
C GLU A 103 2.65 13.30 1.60
N SER A 104 2.95 12.12 1.06
CA SER A 104 4.27 11.47 1.20
C SER A 104 4.99 11.34 -0.13
N PHE A 105 6.32 11.18 -0.11
CA PHE A 105 7.12 11.25 -1.34
C PHE A 105 8.26 10.25 -1.36
N HIS A 106 8.49 9.58 -2.48
CA HIS A 106 9.60 8.62 -2.63
C HIS A 106 9.61 7.52 -1.55
N LEU A 107 8.43 7.04 -1.16
CA LEU A 107 8.31 5.88 -0.28
C LEU A 107 8.57 4.58 -1.04
N GLN A 108 9.15 3.60 -0.35
CA GLN A 108 9.19 2.22 -0.80
C GLN A 108 8.32 1.39 0.13
N VAL A 109 7.13 1.02 -0.32
CA VAL A 109 6.19 0.16 0.42
C VAL A 109 6.24 -1.21 -0.22
N ALA A 110 7.09 -2.09 0.34
CA ALA A 110 7.48 -3.32 -0.30
C ALA A 110 7.19 -4.58 0.52
N ASN A 111 6.77 -5.67 -0.11
CA ASN A 111 6.63 -6.99 0.55
C ASN A 111 5.71 -6.99 1.78
N ASN A 112 4.79 -6.02 1.92
CA ASN A 112 3.86 -5.98 3.05
C ASN A 112 2.68 -6.92 2.79
N THR A 113 2.05 -7.36 3.88
CA THR A 113 0.80 -8.14 3.84
C THR A 113 -0.33 -7.30 4.41
N CYS A 114 -1.34 -7.00 3.59
CA CYS A 114 -2.56 -6.32 4.00
C CYS A 114 -3.74 -7.28 3.81
N GLU A 115 -4.35 -7.75 4.89
CA GLU A 115 -5.41 -8.77 4.84
C GLU A 115 -6.69 -8.33 5.57
N ASN A 116 -7.85 -8.59 4.98
CA ASN A 116 -9.16 -8.33 5.59
C ASN A 116 -9.33 -6.87 6.08
N ASN A 117 -8.76 -5.90 5.36
CA ASN A 117 -8.92 -4.48 5.67
C ASN A 117 -10.06 -3.88 4.83
N ASP A 118 -10.56 -2.68 5.16
CA ASP A 118 -11.53 -2.04 4.24
C ASP A 118 -10.85 -1.63 2.92
N TYR A 119 -9.74 -0.90 3.02
CA TYR A 119 -8.79 -0.71 1.93
C TYR A 119 -7.47 -1.41 2.27
N GLY A 120 -6.86 -2.08 1.29
CA GLY A 120 -5.55 -2.72 1.49
C GLY A 120 -4.43 -1.69 1.66
N ILE A 121 -4.22 -0.87 0.62
CA ILE A 121 -3.36 0.30 0.64
C ILE A 121 -4.15 1.51 0.12
N TYR A 122 -4.19 2.58 0.90
CA TYR A 122 -4.91 3.81 0.56
C TYR A 122 -3.90 4.97 0.44
N LEU A 123 -3.76 5.53 -0.76
CA LEU A 123 -2.79 6.57 -1.10
C LEU A 123 -3.52 7.85 -1.52
N VAL A 124 -3.38 8.95 -0.78
CA VAL A 124 -4.16 10.16 -1.06
C VAL A 124 -3.38 11.46 -0.95
N GLN A 125 -3.97 12.50 -1.53
CA GLN A 125 -3.66 13.92 -1.27
C GLN A 125 -2.18 14.24 -1.50
N GLY A 126 -1.73 14.12 -2.75
CA GLY A 126 -0.41 14.64 -3.13
C GLY A 126 0.74 13.72 -2.74
N SER A 127 0.53 12.41 -2.81
CA SER A 127 1.64 11.46 -2.64
C SER A 127 2.29 11.15 -3.99
N TRP A 128 3.59 11.36 -4.13
CA TRP A 128 4.29 11.31 -5.44
C TRP A 128 5.55 10.44 -5.41
N TYR A 129 5.86 9.82 -6.54
CA TYR A 129 7.07 9.00 -6.71
C TYR A 129 7.17 7.80 -5.76
N ASP A 130 6.04 7.36 -5.21
CA ASP A 130 6.00 6.23 -4.30
C ASP A 130 6.00 4.91 -5.10
N THR A 131 6.74 3.93 -4.60
CA THR A 131 6.80 2.58 -5.14
C THR A 131 6.07 1.62 -4.21
N LEU A 132 4.94 1.08 -4.66
CA LEU A 132 4.22 -0.01 -4.02
C LEU A 132 4.58 -1.32 -4.74
N ALA A 133 5.43 -2.14 -4.13
CA ALA A 133 5.97 -3.33 -4.79
C ALA A 133 5.80 -4.63 -3.99
N ASN A 134 5.49 -5.74 -4.65
CA ASN A 134 5.39 -7.07 -4.02
C ASN A 134 4.47 -7.18 -2.80
N ASN A 135 3.53 -6.26 -2.63
CA ASN A 135 2.60 -6.37 -1.52
C ASN A 135 1.59 -7.49 -1.82
N THR A 136 1.16 -8.18 -0.79
CA THR A 136 0.04 -9.12 -0.86
C THR A 136 -1.14 -8.50 -0.17
N ILE A 137 -2.17 -8.23 -0.97
CA ILE A 137 -3.38 -7.54 -0.55
C ILE A 137 -4.53 -8.49 -0.81
N VAL A 138 -5.21 -8.91 0.25
CA VAL A 138 -6.19 -9.99 0.18
C VAL A 138 -7.45 -9.64 0.96
N ASN A 139 -8.60 -9.88 0.36
CA ASN A 139 -9.93 -9.73 0.96
C ASN A 139 -10.25 -8.29 1.43
N SER A 140 -9.96 -7.28 0.60
CA SER A 140 -10.35 -5.89 0.91
C SER A 140 -11.88 -5.72 0.83
N ASN A 141 -12.50 -5.03 1.80
CA ASN A 141 -13.96 -4.76 1.75
C ASN A 141 -14.36 -3.72 0.69
N TYR A 142 -13.43 -2.87 0.26
CA TYR A 142 -13.54 -1.98 -0.88
C TYR A 142 -12.44 -2.37 -1.88
N ASP A 143 -11.54 -1.45 -2.22
CA ASP A 143 -10.49 -1.68 -3.20
C ASP A 143 -9.20 -2.23 -2.57
N GLY A 144 -8.43 -2.97 -3.36
CA GLY A 144 -7.11 -3.46 -2.96
C GLY A 144 -6.15 -2.31 -2.71
N ILE A 145 -5.89 -1.52 -3.76
CA ILE A 145 -5.14 -0.28 -3.73
C ILE A 145 -6.03 0.83 -4.27
N TYR A 146 -6.21 1.90 -3.49
CA TYR A 146 -6.92 3.09 -3.96
C TYR A 146 -5.97 4.28 -3.94
N ALA A 147 -5.87 4.99 -5.07
CA ALA A 147 -5.02 6.16 -5.24
C ALA A 147 -5.81 7.40 -5.69
N MET A 148 -5.75 8.48 -4.91
CA MET A 148 -6.36 9.78 -5.22
C MET A 148 -5.33 10.90 -5.21
N ARG A 149 -5.32 11.72 -6.27
CA ARG A 149 -4.46 12.91 -6.37
C ARG A 149 -2.98 12.57 -6.15
N SER A 150 -2.55 11.42 -6.65
CA SER A 150 -1.17 10.91 -6.56
C SER A 150 -0.50 10.91 -7.94
N ARG A 151 0.83 10.93 -8.02
CA ARG A 151 1.51 11.09 -9.32
C ARG A 151 2.80 10.31 -9.41
N GLU A 152 3.13 9.89 -10.63
CA GLU A 152 4.44 9.31 -10.96
C GLU A 152 4.79 8.11 -10.04
N GLY A 153 3.77 7.36 -9.62
CA GLY A 153 3.92 6.21 -8.74
C GLY A 153 4.15 4.91 -9.51
N LEU A 154 4.79 3.94 -8.88
CA LEU A 154 4.99 2.59 -9.40
C LEU A 154 4.18 1.60 -8.56
N ILE A 155 3.20 0.93 -9.17
CA ILE A 155 2.45 -0.17 -8.56
C ILE A 155 2.86 -1.44 -9.31
N ILE A 156 3.78 -2.22 -8.76
CA ILE A 156 4.40 -3.33 -9.49
C ILE A 156 4.51 -4.62 -8.68
N HIS A 157 4.35 -5.77 -9.32
CA HIS A 157 4.51 -7.09 -8.68
C HIS A 157 3.62 -7.35 -7.46
N ASN A 158 2.56 -6.58 -7.26
CA ASN A 158 1.62 -6.82 -6.17
C ASN A 158 0.69 -7.99 -6.51
N ARG A 159 0.38 -8.82 -5.52
CA ARG A 159 -0.72 -9.78 -5.59
C ARG A 159 -1.94 -9.15 -4.94
N ILE A 160 -2.99 -8.92 -5.71
CA ILE A 160 -4.21 -8.28 -5.25
C ILE A 160 -5.37 -9.23 -5.50
N GLU A 161 -6.01 -9.67 -4.43
CA GLU A 161 -6.93 -10.81 -4.47
C GLU A 161 -8.20 -10.57 -3.66
N ASN A 162 -9.34 -10.93 -4.25
CA ASN A 162 -10.66 -10.93 -3.60
C ASN A 162 -11.05 -9.57 -2.99
N SER A 163 -10.62 -8.45 -3.59
CA SER A 163 -11.16 -7.14 -3.24
C SER A 163 -12.62 -7.07 -3.70
N LYS A 164 -13.54 -6.63 -2.84
CA LYS A 164 -14.96 -6.49 -3.24
C LYS A 164 -15.13 -5.42 -4.32
N GLY A 165 -14.34 -4.35 -4.24
CA GLY A 165 -14.15 -3.37 -5.31
C GLY A 165 -13.01 -3.76 -6.25
N TYR A 166 -12.40 -2.79 -6.90
CA TYR A 166 -11.30 -3.01 -7.83
C TYR A 166 -10.03 -3.45 -7.10
N GLY A 167 -9.17 -4.21 -7.78
CA GLY A 167 -7.84 -4.48 -7.27
C GLY A 167 -7.00 -3.20 -7.16
N VAL A 168 -7.05 -2.35 -8.20
CA VAL A 168 -6.47 -1.01 -8.21
C VAL A 168 -7.50 -0.02 -8.72
N TYR A 169 -7.77 1.02 -7.93
CA TYR A 169 -8.63 2.15 -8.30
C TYR A 169 -7.80 3.44 -8.34
N LEU A 170 -7.70 4.05 -9.52
CA LEU A 170 -7.05 5.34 -9.72
C LEU A 170 -8.12 6.42 -9.92
N GLU A 171 -8.32 7.27 -8.92
CA GLU A 171 -9.27 8.38 -9.02
C GLU A 171 -8.75 9.50 -9.92
N GLY A 172 -9.65 10.37 -10.36
CA GLY A 172 -9.32 11.60 -11.05
C GLY A 172 -8.20 12.41 -10.38
N ARG A 173 -7.30 12.91 -11.22
CA ARG A 173 -6.04 13.61 -10.84
C ARG A 173 -4.95 12.70 -10.27
N THR A 174 -5.12 11.39 -10.32
CA THR A 174 -4.01 10.45 -10.20
C THR A 174 -3.35 10.26 -11.56
N ASN A 175 -2.08 10.64 -11.70
CA ASN A 175 -1.47 10.80 -13.02
C ASN A 175 -0.12 10.11 -13.19
N ASP A 176 0.22 9.81 -14.44
CA ASP A 176 1.56 9.42 -14.89
C ASP A 176 2.16 8.24 -14.11
N SER A 177 1.31 7.38 -13.54
CA SER A 177 1.73 6.22 -12.75
C SER A 177 1.82 4.96 -13.62
N VAL A 178 2.67 4.02 -13.24
CA VAL A 178 2.86 2.75 -13.96
C VAL A 178 2.35 1.60 -13.10
N ILE A 179 1.45 0.81 -13.68
CA ILE A 179 0.81 -0.35 -13.07
C ILE A 179 1.15 -1.55 -13.94
N ALA A 180 2.18 -2.30 -13.56
CA ALA A 180 2.69 -3.39 -14.38
C ALA A 180 3.13 -4.58 -13.52
N TYR A 181 3.13 -5.77 -14.09
CA TYR A 181 3.58 -7.00 -13.44
C TYR A 181 2.79 -7.39 -12.19
N ASN A 182 1.61 -6.81 -11.94
CA ASN A 182 0.76 -7.20 -10.82
C ASN A 182 -0.08 -8.42 -11.19
N SER A 183 -0.61 -9.09 -10.17
CA SER A 183 -1.56 -10.20 -10.33
C SER A 183 -2.89 -9.84 -9.71
N PHE A 184 -3.90 -9.63 -10.56
CA PHE A 184 -5.28 -9.33 -10.21
C PHE A 184 -6.11 -10.62 -10.19
N ILE A 185 -6.59 -10.99 -8.99
CA ILE A 185 -7.25 -12.28 -8.76
C ILE A 185 -8.64 -12.04 -8.15
N ASN A 186 -9.69 -12.30 -8.92
CA ASN A 186 -11.08 -12.26 -8.45
C ASN A 186 -11.47 -10.95 -7.74
N ASN A 187 -10.97 -9.80 -8.20
CA ASN A 187 -11.41 -8.50 -7.69
C ASN A 187 -12.63 -8.02 -8.46
N ASN A 188 -13.49 -7.20 -7.84
CA ASN A 188 -14.64 -6.59 -8.49
C ASN A 188 -15.51 -7.58 -9.29
N LEU A 189 -15.86 -8.72 -8.69
CA LEU A 189 -16.53 -9.83 -9.39
C LEU A 189 -17.92 -9.47 -9.97
N ASP A 190 -18.52 -8.37 -9.51
CA ASP A 190 -19.78 -7.85 -10.03
C ASP A 190 -19.58 -6.87 -11.22
N GLY A 191 -18.34 -6.52 -11.54
CA GLY A 191 -17.96 -5.63 -12.65
C GLY A 191 -17.43 -6.35 -13.88
N ILE A 192 -16.88 -5.58 -14.83
CA ILE A 192 -16.31 -6.10 -16.08
C ILE A 192 -14.78 -5.99 -16.16
N SER A 193 -14.17 -5.31 -15.17
CA SER A 193 -12.73 -5.13 -15.03
C SER A 193 -12.32 -5.22 -13.56
N GLN A 194 -11.11 -5.71 -13.30
CA GLN A 194 -10.49 -5.70 -11.97
C GLN A 194 -9.69 -4.43 -11.67
N GLY A 195 -9.51 -3.55 -12.65
CA GLY A 195 -8.86 -2.25 -12.51
C GLY A 195 -9.78 -1.09 -12.93
N TYR A 196 -9.58 0.07 -12.30
CA TYR A 196 -10.29 1.30 -12.63
C TYR A 196 -9.34 2.49 -12.75
N ASP A 197 -9.53 3.33 -13.77
CA ASP A 197 -8.73 4.51 -14.05
C ASP A 197 -9.58 5.69 -14.55
N ASP A 198 -9.74 6.68 -13.68
CA ASP A 198 -10.25 8.02 -14.01
C ASP A 198 -9.12 9.08 -14.09
N GLY A 199 -7.88 8.63 -14.00
CA GLY A 199 -6.68 9.46 -14.01
C GLY A 199 -6.26 9.91 -15.41
N PHE A 200 -5.01 10.39 -15.51
CA PHE A 200 -4.44 10.84 -16.77
C PHE A 200 -2.99 10.39 -16.93
N GLY A 201 -2.62 9.87 -18.10
CA GLY A 201 -1.24 9.48 -18.40
C GLY A 201 -0.75 8.21 -17.68
N ASN A 202 -1.61 7.58 -16.87
CA ASN A 202 -1.31 6.30 -16.25
C ASN A 202 -1.14 5.22 -17.32
N THR A 203 -0.24 4.26 -17.07
CA THR A 203 0.02 3.14 -17.98
C THR A 203 -0.13 1.82 -17.23
N TRP A 204 -0.99 0.93 -17.75
CA TRP A 204 -1.27 -0.38 -17.16
C TRP A 204 -0.37 -1.49 -17.71
N TYR A 205 0.85 -1.14 -18.11
CA TYR A 205 1.89 -2.06 -18.59
C TYR A 205 3.24 -1.35 -18.64
N ASP A 206 4.31 -2.14 -18.71
CA ASP A 206 5.66 -1.67 -19.02
C ASP A 206 5.79 -1.46 -20.54
N LYS A 207 5.99 -0.21 -20.95
CA LYS A 207 6.07 0.18 -22.37
C LYS A 207 7.32 -0.38 -23.06
N GLU A 208 8.43 -0.50 -22.34
CA GLU A 208 9.70 -0.95 -22.93
C GLU A 208 9.73 -2.46 -23.05
N ALA A 209 9.39 -3.16 -21.97
CA ALA A 209 9.36 -4.62 -21.96
C ALA A 209 8.17 -5.20 -22.73
N LYS A 210 7.13 -4.39 -22.99
CA LYS A 210 5.85 -4.81 -23.56
C LYS A 210 5.23 -5.95 -22.74
N ARG A 211 5.14 -5.72 -21.43
CA ARG A 211 4.60 -6.67 -20.45
C ARG A 211 3.68 -5.96 -19.47
N GLY A 212 2.51 -6.52 -19.27
CA GLY A 212 1.44 -5.97 -18.46
C GLY A 212 1.29 -6.68 -17.13
N ASN A 213 0.04 -6.88 -16.75
CA ASN A 213 -0.39 -7.52 -15.53
C ASN A 213 -1.07 -8.86 -15.86
N TYR A 214 -1.14 -9.72 -14.86
CA TYR A 214 -1.96 -10.92 -14.91
C TYR A 214 -3.37 -10.60 -14.42
N TRP A 215 -4.38 -11.05 -15.15
CA TRP A 215 -5.79 -10.84 -14.87
C TRP A 215 -6.50 -12.18 -14.89
N SER A 216 -7.01 -12.62 -13.74
CA SER A 216 -7.65 -13.93 -13.58
C SER A 216 -8.92 -14.16 -14.42
N ASP A 217 -9.54 -13.10 -14.91
CA ASP A 217 -10.73 -13.09 -15.75
C ASP A 217 -10.42 -12.80 -17.24
N TRP A 218 -9.16 -12.57 -17.61
CA TRP A 218 -8.78 -12.33 -19.00
C TRP A 218 -8.80 -13.62 -19.80
N ALA A 219 -9.55 -13.60 -20.91
CA ALA A 219 -9.76 -14.77 -21.77
C ALA A 219 -8.61 -15.06 -22.76
N ASN A 220 -7.39 -14.59 -22.48
CA ASN A 220 -6.21 -14.73 -23.34
C ASN A 220 -6.41 -14.23 -24.77
N ASN A 221 -7.13 -13.11 -24.95
CA ASN A 221 -7.41 -12.54 -26.26
C ASN A 221 -7.32 -11.01 -26.23
N GLY A 222 -6.38 -10.45 -26.99
CA GLY A 222 -6.21 -9.00 -27.14
C GLY A 222 -5.74 -8.29 -25.87
N SER A 223 -6.03 -7.00 -25.78
CA SER A 223 -5.79 -6.20 -24.58
C SER A 223 -6.84 -6.48 -23.49
N TYR A 224 -6.52 -6.14 -22.25
CA TYR A 224 -7.46 -6.12 -21.14
C TYR A 224 -7.91 -4.67 -20.91
N THR A 225 -9.21 -4.41 -21.00
CA THR A 225 -9.79 -3.08 -20.80
C THR A 225 -9.84 -2.73 -19.31
N ILE A 226 -9.50 -1.49 -18.97
CA ILE A 226 -9.60 -0.95 -17.61
C ILE A 226 -10.84 -0.05 -17.55
N ASP A 227 -11.67 -0.22 -16.51
CA ASP A 227 -12.86 0.60 -16.32
C ASP A 227 -12.48 2.07 -16.04
N GLY A 228 -13.41 2.98 -16.28
CA GLY A 228 -13.23 4.42 -16.01
C GLY A 228 -13.11 5.27 -17.27
N ARG A 229 -12.95 6.58 -17.06
CA ARG A 229 -12.99 7.60 -18.11
C ARG A 229 -11.64 7.80 -18.80
N ALA A 230 -10.56 7.19 -18.30
CA ALA A 230 -9.25 7.29 -18.94
C ALA A 230 -9.17 6.47 -20.24
N GLU A 231 -10.15 5.59 -20.51
CA GLU A 231 -10.13 4.65 -21.64
C GLU A 231 -8.84 3.82 -21.67
N ALA A 232 -8.34 3.47 -20.47
CA ALA A 232 -7.09 2.77 -20.29
C ALA A 232 -7.23 1.27 -20.65
N GLU A 233 -6.12 0.69 -21.05
CA GLU A 233 -6.02 -0.75 -21.32
C GLU A 233 -4.63 -1.25 -20.93
N ASP A 234 -4.58 -2.49 -20.47
CA ASP A 234 -3.36 -3.28 -20.46
C ASP A 234 -3.21 -3.95 -21.83
N ARG A 235 -2.24 -3.46 -22.61
CA ARG A 235 -1.97 -3.95 -23.99
C ARG A 235 -1.22 -5.26 -24.04
N TYR A 236 -0.59 -5.66 -22.93
CA TYR A 236 0.25 -6.84 -22.89
C TYR A 236 -0.06 -7.71 -21.66
N PRO A 237 -1.32 -8.16 -21.47
CA PRO A 237 -1.66 -9.02 -20.36
C PRO A 237 -0.77 -10.27 -20.30
N LEU A 238 -0.52 -10.76 -19.09
CA LEU A 238 0.31 -11.93 -18.85
C LEU A 238 -0.54 -13.21 -18.78
N ASP A 239 -0.08 -14.30 -19.40
CA ASP A 239 -0.75 -15.61 -19.40
C ASP A 239 -0.70 -16.34 -18.05
N GLU A 240 0.28 -15.99 -17.21
CA GLU A 240 0.49 -16.61 -15.90
C GLU A 240 0.72 -15.58 -14.80
N ASN A 241 0.32 -15.96 -13.59
CA ASN A 241 0.57 -15.20 -12.38
C ASN A 241 2.08 -15.15 -12.11
N LEU A 242 2.58 -13.97 -11.76
CA LEU A 242 4.00 -13.79 -11.46
C LEU A 242 4.30 -14.18 -10.02
N GLU A 243 5.29 -15.07 -9.85
CA GLU A 243 5.85 -15.34 -8.52
C GLU A 243 6.46 -14.06 -7.92
N ARG A 244 6.44 -13.97 -6.58
CA ARG A 244 7.08 -12.86 -5.86
C ARG A 244 8.55 -12.79 -6.23
N ILE A 245 9.02 -11.61 -6.62
CA ILE A 245 10.45 -11.36 -6.80
C ILE A 245 11.07 -10.87 -5.49
N ASN A 246 12.31 -11.24 -5.15
CA ASN A 246 12.97 -10.68 -3.96
C ASN A 246 13.40 -9.23 -4.21
N ILE A 247 12.56 -8.28 -3.82
CA ILE A 247 12.81 -6.83 -3.88
C ILE A 247 13.43 -6.42 -2.55
N VAL A 248 14.77 -6.41 -2.50
CA VAL A 248 15.56 -5.87 -1.37
C VAL A 248 16.58 -4.81 -1.83
N SER A 249 16.55 -4.42 -3.11
CA SER A 249 17.50 -3.45 -3.66
C SER A 249 16.88 -2.05 -3.70
N PRO A 250 17.48 -1.00 -3.13
CA PRO A 250 16.92 0.35 -3.11
C PRO A 250 16.86 1.05 -4.50
N TYR A 251 17.12 0.32 -5.58
CA TYR A 251 17.24 0.85 -6.94
C TYR A 251 16.17 0.25 -7.86
N TRP A 252 15.00 0.88 -7.90
CA TRP A 252 14.16 0.90 -9.10
C TRP A 252 14.14 2.34 -9.59
N ALA A 253 15.18 2.69 -10.35
CA ALA A 253 15.07 3.73 -11.36
C ALA A 253 14.80 2.97 -12.67
N PHE A 254 13.57 3.05 -13.15
CA PHE A 254 13.31 3.02 -14.58
C PHE A 254 13.30 4.48 -15.04
#